data_AF-A0A938LHD2-F1
#
_entry.id   AF-A0A938LHD2-F1
#
_cell.length_a   1.000
_cell.length_b   1.000
_cell.length_c   1.000
_cell.angle_alpha   90.00
_cell.angle_beta   90.00
_cell.angle_gamma   90.00
#
_symmetry.space_group_name_H-M   'P 1'
#
loop_
_entity.id
_entity.type
_entity.pdbx_description
1 polymer ?
#
loop_
_entity_poly.entity_id
_entity_poly.type
_entity_poly.pdbx_seq_one_letter_code
_entity_poly.pdbx_strand_id
1 'polypeptide(L)'
;MAIQIYKGGQGQYVRIGTAAGAAVVILILAYYAQVVLDRHLPGSEAWPGRVYVQYGAAVGLGVGLALGVAWALNKPNFVDFLIATESEMKKVSWSNRAEVLGSTAVVIATVLALAAVIWVVDTLFIFVLTNGLKLW
;
A
#
# COMPACT_ATOMS: atom_id res chain seq x y z
N MET A 1 27.83 12.70 21.95
CA MET A 1 26.84 11.72 22.46
C MET A 1 26.41 10.84 21.29
N ALA A 2 26.75 9.56 21.30
CA ALA A 2 26.32 8.64 20.27
C ALA A 2 24.80 8.42 20.38
N ILE A 3 24.09 8.40 19.25
CA ILE A 3 22.68 7.99 19.22
C ILE A 3 22.64 6.53 19.67
N GLN A 4 22.26 6.29 20.93
CA GLN A 4 22.10 4.93 21.43
C GLN A 4 20.77 4.38 20.94
N ILE A 5 20.84 3.37 20.08
CA ILE A 5 19.66 2.67 19.56
C ILE A 5 19.09 1.82 20.68
N TYR A 6 17.83 2.08 21.07
CA TYR A 6 17.15 1.30 22.10
C TYR A 6 17.00 -0.17 21.66
N LYS A 7 17.56 -1.09 22.46
CA LYS A 7 17.60 -2.55 22.20
C LYS A 7 18.02 -2.90 20.76
N GLY A 8 19.21 -2.46 20.34
CA GLY A 8 19.70 -2.58 18.96
C GLY A 8 19.86 -4.00 18.38
N GLY A 9 19.63 -5.06 19.16
CA GLY A 9 19.73 -6.46 18.72
C GLY A 9 18.40 -7.21 18.55
N GLN A 10 17.25 -6.63 18.92
CA GLN A 10 15.95 -7.30 18.88
C GLN A 10 14.94 -6.53 18.01
N GLY A 11 14.03 -7.20 17.32
CA GLY A 11 13.04 -6.51 16.49
C GLY A 11 13.58 -6.09 15.12
N GLN A 12 14.77 -6.52 14.70
CA GLN A 12 15.49 -5.93 13.57
C GLN A 12 14.72 -6.07 12.25
N TYR A 13 14.22 -7.27 11.94
CA TYR A 13 13.47 -7.52 10.70
C TYR A 13 12.18 -6.69 10.62
N VAL A 14 11.45 -6.60 11.73
CA VAL A 14 10.19 -5.83 11.78
C VAL A 14 10.47 -4.33 11.68
N ARG A 15 11.50 -3.82 12.36
CA ARG A 15 11.89 -2.40 12.27
C ARG A 15 12.32 -2.00 10.86
N ILE A 16 13.14 -2.82 10.21
CA ILE A 16 13.56 -2.59 8.81
C ILE A 16 12.35 -2.68 7.88
N GLY A 17 11.45 -3.65 8.09
CA GLY A 17 10.21 -3.78 7.33
C GLY A 17 9.31 -2.55 7.46
N THR A 18 9.09 -2.06 8.68
CA THR A 18 8.32 -0.83 8.92
C THR A 18 8.98 0.40 8.33
N ALA A 19 10.31 0.52 8.45
CA ALA A 19 11.07 1.63 7.85
C ALA A 19 10.99 1.61 6.32
N ALA A 20 11.13 0.43 5.70
CA ALA A 20 11.03 0.26 4.25
C ALA A 20 9.62 0.54 3.74
N GLY A 21 8.58 0.02 4.40
CA GLY A 21 7.19 0.31 4.06
C GLY A 21 6.86 1.80 4.19
N ALA A 22 7.30 2.43 5.28
CA ALA A 22 7.13 3.86 5.47
C ALA A 22 7.88 4.67 4.41
N ALA A 23 9.10 4.26 4.02
CA ALA A 23 9.85 4.93 2.96
C ALA A 23 9.10 4.90 1.62
N VAL A 24 8.52 3.74 1.24
CA VAL A 24 7.70 3.63 0.02
C VAL A 24 6.50 4.59 0.09
N VAL A 25 5.78 4.61 1.22
CA VAL A 25 4.64 5.52 1.40
C VAL A 25 5.08 6.98 1.33
N ILE A 26 6.20 7.35 1.95
CA ILE A 26 6.74 8.71 1.92
C ILE A 26 7.10 9.12 0.48
N LEU A 27 7.72 8.23 -0.30
CA LEU A 27 8.03 8.50 -1.71
C LEU A 27 6.77 8.72 -2.54
N ILE A 28 5.75 7.89 -2.34
CA ILE A 28 4.45 8.05 -3.01
C ILE A 28 3.79 9.38 -2.61
N LEU A 29 3.81 9.72 -1.32
CA LEU A 29 3.26 10.98 -0.82
C LEU A 29 4.02 12.19 -1.35
N ALA A 30 5.35 12.13 -1.42
CA ALA A 30 6.16 13.20 -1.98
C ALA A 30 5.87 13.40 -3.48
N TYR A 31 5.70 12.30 -4.23
CA TYR A 31 5.27 12.35 -5.63
C TYR A 31 3.87 12.95 -5.77
N TYR A 32 2.91 12.48 -4.98
CA TYR A 32 1.55 13.03 -4.99
C TYR A 32 1.51 14.51 -4.60
N ALA A 33 2.33 14.93 -3.64
CA ALA A 33 2.45 16.33 -3.25
C ALA A 33 2.92 17.20 -4.42
N GLN A 34 3.86 16.73 -5.25
CA GLN A 34 4.23 17.43 -6.48
C GLN A 34 3.05 17.57 -7.44
N VAL A 35 2.34 16.48 -7.72
CA VAL A 35 1.22 16.47 -8.68
C VAL A 35 0.08 17.38 -8.21
N VAL A 36 -0.23 17.36 -6.90
CA VAL A 36 -1.29 18.21 -6.33
C VAL A 36 -0.89 19.67 -6.39
N LEU A 37 0.36 19.99 -6.05
CA LEU A 37 0.86 21.36 -6.07
C LEU A 37 0.94 21.91 -7.50
N ASP A 38 1.26 21.08 -8.49
CA ASP A 38 1.22 21.44 -9.91
C ASP A 38 -0.19 21.86 -10.37
N ARG A 39 -1.23 21.14 -9.94
CA ARG A 39 -2.63 21.39 -10.31
C ARG A 39 -3.24 22.63 -9.64
N HIS A 40 -2.81 22.95 -8.42
CA HIS A 40 -3.42 24.03 -7.63
C HIS A 40 -2.66 25.34 -7.66
N LEU A 41 -1.41 25.36 -8.15
CA LEU A 41 -0.68 26.61 -8.36
C LEU A 41 -1.17 27.29 -9.66
N PRO A 42 -1.82 28.47 -9.58
CA PRO A 42 -2.33 29.16 -10.75
C PRO A 42 -1.21 29.72 -11.63
N GLY A 43 -1.33 29.53 -12.94
CA GLY A 43 -0.48 30.16 -13.97
C GLY A 43 0.79 29.38 -14.32
N SER A 44 0.80 28.78 -15.50
CA SER A 44 1.93 27.99 -16.03
C SER A 44 3.18 28.82 -16.38
N GLU A 45 3.10 30.15 -16.37
CA GLU A 45 4.19 31.05 -16.80
C GLU A 45 4.67 32.04 -15.73
N ALA A 46 4.18 31.95 -14.48
CA ALA A 46 4.33 33.05 -13.52
C ALA A 46 5.80 33.37 -13.21
N TRP A 47 6.56 32.58 -12.42
CA TRP A 47 7.92 32.97 -11.99
C TRP A 47 8.92 31.79 -11.92
N PRO A 48 10.22 32.01 -12.21
CA PRO A 48 11.29 30.98 -12.13
C PRO A 48 11.40 30.29 -10.76
N GLY A 49 10.92 30.93 -9.70
CA GLY A 49 10.89 30.40 -8.33
C GLY A 49 9.98 29.18 -8.12
N ARG A 50 9.04 28.92 -9.03
CA ARG A 50 8.03 27.84 -8.88
C ARG A 50 8.65 26.46 -8.74
N VAL A 51 9.63 26.15 -9.58
CA VAL A 51 10.33 24.85 -9.57
C VAL A 51 10.97 24.61 -8.20
N TYR A 52 11.61 25.64 -7.64
CA TYR A 52 12.24 25.55 -6.32
C TYR A 52 11.22 25.36 -5.19
N VAL A 53 10.08 26.04 -5.24
CA VAL A 53 9.00 25.87 -4.25
C VAL A 53 8.38 24.49 -4.34
N GLN A 54 8.16 23.98 -5.55
CA GLN A 54 7.58 22.65 -5.76
C GLN A 54 8.50 21.56 -5.23
N TYR A 55 9.67 21.39 -5.82
CA TYR A 55 10.60 20.34 -5.40
C TYR A 55 11.04 20.54 -3.94
N GLY A 56 11.21 21.78 -3.49
CA GLY A 56 11.51 22.12 -2.10
C GLY A 56 10.41 21.67 -1.13
N ALA A 57 9.14 21.89 -1.46
CA ALA A 57 8.01 21.44 -0.64
C ALA A 57 7.95 19.91 -0.56
N ALA A 58 8.06 19.18 -1.68
CA ALA A 58 8.02 17.71 -1.62
C ALA A 58 9.23 17.10 -0.91
N VAL A 59 10.44 17.63 -1.14
CA VAL A 59 11.64 17.17 -0.44
C VAL A 59 11.53 17.48 1.05
N GLY A 60 11.08 18.69 1.42
CA GLY A 60 10.87 19.07 2.82
C GLY A 60 9.85 18.17 3.53
N LEU A 61 8.73 17.88 2.87
CA LEU A 61 7.69 16.98 3.40
C LEU A 61 8.21 15.55 3.53
N GLY A 62 8.94 15.05 2.51
CA GLY A 62 9.55 13.73 2.52
C GLY A 62 10.59 13.56 3.64
N VAL A 63 11.50 14.52 3.79
CA VAL A 63 12.51 14.52 4.85
C VAL A 63 11.86 14.65 6.23
N GLY A 64 10.88 15.54 6.39
CA GLY A 64 10.15 15.71 7.65
C GLY A 64 9.45 14.43 8.10
N LEU A 65 8.77 13.74 7.18
CA LEU A 65 8.16 12.45 7.47
C LEU A 65 9.20 11.36 7.77
N ALA A 66 10.31 11.32 7.03
CA ALA A 66 11.38 10.33 7.27
C ALA A 66 12.01 10.50 8.66
N LEU A 67 12.24 11.74 9.10
CA LEU A 67 12.71 12.04 10.46
C LEU A 67 11.66 11.66 11.51
N GLY A 68 10.37 11.94 11.25
CA GLY A 68 9.27 11.51 12.12
C GLY A 68 9.20 10.00 12.30
N VAL A 69 9.40 9.24 11.22
CA VAL A 69 9.47 7.78 11.25
C VAL A 69 10.69 7.29 12.02
N ALA A 70 11.87 7.88 11.77
CA ALA A 70 13.10 7.53 12.51
C ALA A 70 12.95 7.79 14.02
N TRP A 71 12.29 8.90 14.39
CA TRP A 71 11.98 9.21 15.78
C TRP A 71 11.00 8.20 16.39
N ALA A 72 9.92 7.87 15.68
CA ALA A 72 8.95 6.87 16.13
C ALA A 72 9.60 5.49 16.33
N LEU A 73 10.48 5.08 15.41
CA LEU A 73 11.23 3.82 15.48
C LEU A 73 12.29 3.75 16.58
N ASN A 74 12.61 4.89 17.23
CA ASN A 74 13.49 4.93 18.39
C ASN A 74 12.74 5.12 19.72
N LYS A 75 11.41 5.27 19.68
CA LYS A 75 10.59 5.43 20.88
C LYS A 75 10.43 4.08 21.62
N PRO A 76 10.71 3.99 22.93
CA PRO A 76 10.78 2.71 23.65
C PRO A 76 9.48 1.89 23.55
N ASN A 77 8.32 2.52 23.78
CA ASN A 77 7.02 1.83 23.70
C ASN A 77 6.73 1.25 22.31
N PHE A 78 7.13 1.95 21.25
CA PHE A 78 6.91 1.50 19.88
C PHE A 78 7.86 0.36 19.54
N VAL A 79 9.12 0.48 19.96
CA VAL A 79 10.13 -0.56 19.80
C VAL A 79 9.73 -1.85 20.49
N ASP A 80 9.27 -1.79 21.74
CA ASP A 80 8.83 -2.97 22.49
C ASP A 80 7.64 -3.66 21.83
N PHE A 81 6.71 -2.89 21.24
CA PHE A 81 5.61 -3.43 20.44
C PHE A 81 6.11 -4.15 19.17
N LEU A 82 7.07 -3.59 18.44
CA LEU A 82 7.64 -4.23 17.24
C LEU A 82 8.39 -5.52 17.59
N ILE A 83 9.09 -5.54 18.72
CA ILE A 83 9.77 -6.75 19.22
C ILE A 83 8.74 -7.82 19.58
N ALA A 84 7.67 -7.46 20.30
CA ALA A 84 6.60 -8.39 20.63
C ALA A 84 5.92 -8.94 19.37
N THR A 85 5.65 -8.09 18.37
CA THR A 85 5.10 -8.49 17.08
C THR A 85 6.01 -9.48 16.35
N GLU A 86 7.32 -9.26 16.34
CA GLU A 86 8.27 -10.23 15.78
C GLU A 86 8.19 -11.58 16.49
N SER A 87 8.11 -11.56 17.83
CA SER A 87 8.00 -12.79 18.62
C SER A 87 6.70 -13.56 18.36
N GLU A 88 5.60 -12.85 18.08
CA GLU A 88 4.31 -13.45 17.76
C GLU A 88 4.32 -14.03 16.34
N MET A 89 4.91 -13.31 15.39
CA MET A 89 5.08 -13.78 14.02
C MET A 89 5.93 -15.05 13.91
N LYS A 90 6.88 -15.27 14.82
CA LYS A 90 7.67 -16.52 14.88
C LYS A 90 6.85 -17.74 15.30
N LYS A 91 5.70 -17.54 15.95
CA LYS A 91 4.78 -18.62 16.34
C LYS A 91 3.85 -19.02 15.19
N VAL A 92 3.73 -18.18 14.16
CA VAL A 92 2.88 -18.45 13.01
C VAL A 92 3.50 -19.54 12.16
N SER A 93 2.87 -20.72 12.15
CA SER A 93 3.18 -21.79 11.21
C SER A 93 2.61 -21.42 9.84
N TRP A 94 3.48 -21.10 8.88
CA TRP A 94 3.07 -20.86 7.50
C TRP A 94 2.59 -22.15 6.85
N SER A 95 1.45 -22.08 6.14
CA SER A 95 0.88 -23.21 5.40
C SER A 95 1.88 -23.80 4.41
N ASN A 96 1.83 -25.12 4.26
CA ASN A 96 2.67 -25.81 3.29
C ASN A 96 2.22 -25.47 1.86
N ARG A 97 3.14 -25.56 0.88
CA ARG A 97 2.85 -25.27 -0.54
C ARG A 97 1.64 -26.05 -1.07
N ALA A 98 1.45 -27.29 -0.61
CA ALA A 98 0.31 -28.12 -0.97
C ALA A 98 -1.03 -27.55 -0.47
N GLU A 99 -1.09 -27.01 0.75
CA GLU A 99 -2.29 -26.40 1.32
C GLU A 99 -2.65 -25.08 0.61
N VAL A 100 -1.63 -24.29 0.26
CA VAL A 100 -1.81 -23.03 -0.50
C VAL A 100 -2.36 -23.33 -1.91
N LEU A 101 -1.84 -24.36 -2.58
CA LEU A 101 -2.36 -24.78 -3.88
C LEU A 101 -3.78 -25.32 -3.77
N GLY A 102 -4.07 -26.14 -2.76
CA GLY A 102 -5.41 -26.66 -2.51
C GLY A 102 -6.44 -25.55 -2.29
N SER A 103 -6.13 -24.59 -1.40
CA SER A 103 -7.03 -23.48 -1.10
C SER A 103 -7.22 -22.54 -2.29
N THR A 104 -6.14 -22.22 -3.03
CA THR A 104 -6.23 -21.36 -4.22
C THR A 104 -7.00 -22.03 -5.36
N ALA A 105 -6.83 -23.35 -5.57
CA ALA A 105 -7.55 -24.09 -6.60
C ALA A 105 -9.06 -24.09 -6.38
N VAL A 106 -9.51 -24.25 -5.12
CA VAL A 106 -10.94 -24.16 -4.77
C VAL A 106 -11.48 -22.76 -5.08
N VAL A 107 -10.75 -21.70 -4.72
CA VAL A 107 -11.15 -20.33 -5.00
C VAL A 107 -11.25 -20.06 -6.50
N ILE A 108 -10.27 -20.53 -7.30
CA ILE A 108 -10.31 -20.37 -8.75
C ILE A 108 -11.53 -21.12 -9.33
N ALA A 109 -11.79 -22.34 -8.88
CA ALA A 109 -12.93 -23.13 -9.35
C ALA A 109 -14.27 -22.45 -9.01
N THR A 110 -14.43 -21.90 -7.80
CA THR A 110 -15.66 -21.20 -7.40
C THR A 110 -15.85 -19.90 -8.17
N VAL A 111 -14.80 -19.13 -8.41
CA VAL A 111 -14.85 -17.90 -9.21
C VAL A 111 -15.22 -18.21 -10.66
N LEU A 112 -14.63 -19.25 -11.26
CA LEU A 112 -14.96 -19.67 -12.63
C LEU A 112 -16.40 -20.18 -12.74
N ALA A 113 -16.88 -20.93 -11.74
CA ALA A 113 -18.26 -21.40 -11.71
C ALA A 113 -19.24 -20.23 -11.63
N LEU A 114 -18.96 -19.24 -10.76
CA LEU A 114 -19.78 -18.04 -10.62
C LEU A 114 -19.75 -17.20 -11.90
N ALA A 115 -18.59 -17.03 -12.52
CA ALA A 115 -18.44 -16.32 -13.80
C ALA A 115 -19.26 -17.01 -14.92
N ALA A 116 -19.25 -18.35 -14.97
CA ALA A 116 -20.06 -19.10 -15.93
C ALA A 116 -21.57 -18.91 -15.70
N VAL A 117 -22.03 -18.93 -14.46
CA VAL A 117 -23.44 -18.67 -14.13
C VAL A 117 -23.85 -17.27 -14.56
N ILE A 118 -23.05 -16.25 -14.22
CA ILE A 118 -23.31 -14.86 -14.62
C ILE A 118 -23.36 -14.75 -16.15
N TRP A 119 -22.40 -15.35 -16.86
CA TRP A 119 -22.36 -15.33 -18.32
C TRP A 119 -23.61 -15.95 -18.96
N VAL A 120 -24.10 -17.07 -18.42
CA VAL A 120 -25.34 -17.71 -18.90
C VAL A 120 -26.54 -16.81 -18.67
N VAL A 121 -26.66 -16.24 -17.46
CA VAL A 121 -27.76 -15.34 -17.11
C VAL A 121 -27.73 -14.10 -18.02
N ASP A 122 -26.58 -13.43 -18.16
CA ASP A 122 -26.43 -12.25 -19.01
C ASP A 122 -26.79 -12.54 -20.46
N THR A 123 -26.30 -13.67 -21.01
CA THR A 123 -26.62 -14.09 -22.38
C THR A 123 -28.10 -14.34 -22.57
N LEU A 124 -28.76 -14.99 -21.61
CA LEU A 124 -30.20 -15.25 -21.64
C LEU A 124 -30.99 -13.95 -21.54
N PHE A 125 -30.60 -13.03 -20.66
CA PHE A 125 -31.22 -11.71 -20.53
C PHE A 125 -31.10 -10.93 -21.85
N ILE A 126 -29.92 -10.89 -22.46
CA ILE A 126 -29.71 -10.23 -23.76
C ILE A 126 -30.59 -10.86 -24.84
N PHE A 127 -30.64 -12.19 -24.91
CA PHE A 127 -31.46 -12.91 -25.88
C PHE A 127 -32.95 -12.59 -25.72
N VAL A 128 -33.47 -12.66 -24.50
CA VAL A 128 -34.89 -12.39 -24.20
C VAL A 128 -35.24 -10.94 -24.49
N LEU A 129 -34.43 -9.99 -24.01
CA LEU A 129 -34.68 -8.57 -24.24
C LEU A 129 -34.60 -8.22 -25.73
N THR A 130 -33.62 -8.74 -26.46
CA THR A 130 -33.44 -8.40 -27.89
C THR A 130 -34.54 -9.00 -28.76
N ASN A 131 -34.95 -10.26 -28.53
CA ASN A 131 -35.98 -10.90 -29.34
C ASN A 131 -37.39 -10.48 -28.91
N GLY A 132 -37.63 -10.27 -27.61
CA GLY A 132 -38.90 -9.78 -27.08
C GLY A 132 -39.22 -8.35 -27.52
N LEU A 133 -38.22 -7.47 -27.58
CA LEU A 133 -38.41 -6.08 -28.03
C LEU A 133 -38.60 -5.96 -29.55
N LYS A 134 -38.22 -6.98 -30.34
CA LYS A 134 -38.45 -7.02 -31.80
C LYS A 134 -39.86 -7.52 -32.18
N LEU A 135 -40.58 -8.10 -31.22
CA LEU A 135 -41.95 -8.63 -31.42
C LEU A 135 -43.04 -7.60 -31.09
N TRP A 136 -42.66 -6.42 -30.59
CA TRP A 136 -43.50 -5.23 -30.40
C TRP A 136 -43.03 -4.11 -31.34
#